data_AF-J4KN77-F1
#
_entry.id   AF-J4KN77-F1
#
_cell.length_a   1.000
_cell.length_b   1.000
_cell.length_c   1.000
_cell.angle_alpha   90.00
_cell.angle_beta   90.00
_cell.angle_gamma   90.00
#
_symmetry.space_group_name_H-M   'P 1'
#
loop_
_entity.id
_entity.type
_entity.pdbx_description
1 polymer ?
#
loop_
_entity_poly.entity_id
_entity_poly.type
_entity_poly.pdbx_seq_one_letter_code
_entity_poly.pdbx_strand_id
1 'polypeptide(L)'
;MASLAQQPVEERLNRLVILIEPHGLHSESSYNPVAACSACCLIKIITSDGPSGNRNNCWLAGQPRVIYLAPDTCTLSSTLYEYTDTVIIADAFNSPVTKASSGFNGDYLIDGGQGDVFDRPCGGFGGETHFSIIFRNVILDTTSSTGKAGFTALSWAVAQNCALVNVKISMPQSAHTGMVMGPGSIISVSDVHFTYGNCTIGILIDGGNNISILAPFCNTVGNCIVVNSGHPWAAVIDGQNTNSGDLFTSKVQYPSFMLKNISNNNGQIKFVTIDDNAGIGGKNSLGTCIYGNTRGVNLIYQTNPSEKAPNRPAALAPGGKYPSISAPQYADKKVSDVINLKDVNQNGGFNLHGYGNVDNTQALEGALNTAATKGKVAYLPFGV
;
A
#
# COMPACT_ATOMS: atom_id res chain seq x y z
N MET A 1 -1.24 13.59 38.84
CA MET A 1 -1.30 13.91 37.39
C MET A 1 -0.12 14.81 37.07
N ALA A 2 1.05 14.24 36.79
CA ALA A 2 2.17 14.97 36.19
C ALA A 2 1.95 15.00 34.68
N SER A 3 2.23 16.13 34.03
CA SER A 3 1.98 16.31 32.60
C SER A 3 2.86 15.38 31.77
N LEU A 4 2.32 14.81 30.69
CA LEU A 4 3.08 14.01 29.71
C LEU A 4 4.29 14.76 29.09
N ALA A 5 4.39 16.08 29.30
CA ALA A 5 5.56 16.86 28.95
C ALA A 5 6.81 16.53 29.80
N GLN A 6 6.65 15.92 30.98
CA GLN A 6 7.74 15.59 31.91
C GLN A 6 8.28 14.16 31.80
N GLN A 7 7.73 13.30 30.93
CA GLN A 7 8.27 11.95 30.75
C GLN A 7 9.50 11.97 29.81
N PRO A 8 10.59 11.23 30.14
CA PRO A 8 11.79 11.13 29.30
C PRO A 8 11.43 10.72 27.86
N VAL A 9 12.15 11.26 26.89
CA VAL A 9 11.94 10.97 25.46
C VAL A 9 12.04 9.45 25.18
N GLU A 10 12.88 8.72 25.92
CA GLU A 10 12.99 7.25 25.85
C GLU A 10 11.66 6.51 26.10
N GLU A 11 10.82 6.97 27.03
CA GLU A 11 9.52 6.34 27.34
C GLU A 11 8.47 6.57 26.24
N ARG A 12 8.65 7.62 25.41
CA ARG A 12 7.80 7.92 24.25
C ARG A 12 8.25 7.16 23.01
N LEU A 13 9.56 6.92 22.88
CA LEU A 13 10.17 6.21 21.74
C LEU A 13 9.92 4.69 21.77
N ASN A 14 9.79 4.08 22.96
CA ASN A 14 9.55 2.64 23.12
C ASN A 14 8.11 2.17 22.83
N ARG A 15 7.19 3.05 22.43
CA ARG A 15 5.80 2.69 22.08
C ARG A 15 5.56 2.56 20.57
N LEU A 16 6.61 2.64 19.76
CA LEU A 16 6.45 2.80 18.32
C LEU A 16 5.99 1.53 17.62
N VAL A 17 6.49 0.37 18.05
CA VAL A 17 6.16 -0.91 17.40
C VAL A 17 5.21 -1.69 18.28
N ILE A 18 3.97 -1.85 17.80
CA ILE A 18 2.95 -2.64 18.49
C ILE A 18 2.85 -4.00 17.80
N LEU A 19 3.01 -5.07 18.58
CA LEU A 19 2.90 -6.45 18.13
C LEU A 19 1.48 -6.96 18.41
N ILE A 20 0.79 -7.43 17.38
CA ILE A 20 -0.47 -8.16 17.51
C ILE A 20 -0.19 -9.64 17.27
N GLU A 21 -0.37 -10.47 18.30
CA GLU A 21 -0.10 -11.91 18.25
C GLU A 21 -1.40 -12.74 18.23
N PRO A 22 -1.42 -13.91 17.54
CA PRO A 22 -2.48 -14.88 17.69
C PRO A 22 -2.45 -15.45 19.12
N HIS A 23 -3.63 -15.65 19.71
CA HIS A 23 -3.90 -16.27 21.01
C HIS A 23 -2.67 -16.64 21.87
N GLY A 24 -2.23 -15.66 22.67
CA GLY A 24 -1.47 -15.81 23.91
C GLY A 24 -0.12 -16.52 23.81
N LEU A 25 0.98 -15.77 23.59
CA LEU A 25 2.31 -16.18 24.04
C LEU A 25 3.17 -14.95 24.39
N HIS A 26 3.48 -14.76 25.68
CA HIS A 26 4.40 -13.72 26.14
C HIS A 26 5.85 -13.94 25.69
N SER A 27 6.56 -12.87 25.29
CA SER A 27 7.70 -12.25 26.01
C SER A 27 8.73 -11.59 25.06
N GLU A 28 8.77 -10.26 24.97
CA GLU A 28 10.01 -9.44 24.83
C GLU A 28 9.72 -7.99 25.27
N SER A 29 10.65 -7.38 26.02
CA SER A 29 10.50 -6.12 26.78
C SER A 29 10.45 -4.82 25.96
N SER A 30 10.43 -4.89 24.64
CA SER A 30 10.46 -3.74 23.73
C SER A 30 9.20 -3.59 22.87
N TYR A 31 8.26 -4.53 22.99
CA TYR A 31 6.99 -4.51 22.30
C TYR A 31 5.88 -4.50 23.35
N ASN A 32 4.78 -3.80 23.07
CA ASN A 32 3.59 -3.85 23.91
C ASN A 32 2.63 -4.88 23.29
N PRO A 33 2.73 -6.18 23.62
CA PRO A 33 1.90 -7.21 22.99
C PRO A 33 0.44 -6.99 23.35
N VAL A 34 -0.41 -6.89 22.33
CA VAL A 34 -1.87 -6.86 22.50
C VAL A 34 -2.41 -8.20 22.02
N ALA A 35 -3.22 -8.85 22.87
CA ALA A 35 -3.87 -10.12 22.56
C ALA A 35 -4.69 -10.01 21.25
N ALA A 36 -4.73 -11.12 20.49
CA ALA A 36 -5.55 -11.48 19.31
C ALA A 36 -6.19 -10.32 18.53
N CYS A 37 -6.06 -10.31 17.20
CA CYS A 37 -6.64 -9.25 16.37
C CYS A 37 -8.18 -9.25 16.41
N SER A 38 -8.75 -8.62 17.44
CA SER A 38 -10.12 -8.14 17.46
C SER A 38 -10.15 -6.78 16.78
N ALA A 39 -11.24 -6.48 16.06
CA ALA A 39 -11.42 -5.18 15.41
C ALA A 39 -11.18 -4.00 16.37
N CYS A 40 -11.64 -4.13 17.61
CA CYS A 40 -11.46 -3.13 18.67
C CYS A 40 -9.98 -2.95 19.07
N CYS A 41 -9.17 -4.00 19.03
CA CYS A 41 -7.74 -3.91 19.30
C CYS A 41 -7.01 -3.10 18.21
N LEU A 42 -7.24 -3.42 16.93
CA LEU A 42 -6.54 -2.76 15.83
C LEU A 42 -6.88 -1.26 15.72
N ILE A 43 -8.16 -0.91 15.82
CA ILE A 43 -8.61 0.49 15.81
C ILE A 43 -7.97 1.27 16.97
N LYS A 44 -7.93 0.67 18.17
CA LYS A 44 -7.31 1.32 19.34
C LYS A 44 -5.82 1.52 19.13
N ILE A 45 -5.11 0.53 18.59
CA ILE A 45 -3.66 0.61 18.31
C ILE A 45 -3.33 1.74 17.34
N ILE A 46 -4.14 1.93 16.30
CA ILE A 46 -3.96 3.01 15.32
C ILE A 46 -4.22 4.38 15.96
N THR A 47 -5.21 4.48 16.85
CA THR A 47 -5.72 5.76 17.35
C THR A 47 -5.19 6.20 18.72
N SER A 48 -4.60 5.31 19.53
CA SER A 48 -4.18 5.59 20.91
C SER A 48 -2.73 6.05 21.05
N ASP A 49 -2.33 6.37 22.29
CA ASP A 49 -0.99 6.78 22.73
C ASP A 49 -0.44 8.05 22.06
N GLY A 50 -1.33 8.96 21.67
CA GLY A 50 -0.90 10.31 21.36
C GLY A 50 -0.62 11.15 22.63
N PRO A 51 -0.02 12.34 22.49
CA PRO A 51 0.36 13.21 23.60
C PRO A 51 -0.77 13.58 24.58
N SER A 52 -2.02 13.52 24.12
CA SER A 52 -3.23 13.81 24.90
C SER A 52 -4.17 12.60 24.99
N GLY A 53 -3.63 11.38 24.88
CA GLY A 53 -4.39 10.13 24.88
C GLY A 53 -4.53 9.53 23.48
N ASN A 54 -5.17 10.26 22.56
CA ASN A 54 -5.32 9.82 21.16
C ASN A 54 -4.27 10.46 20.26
N ARG A 55 -3.85 9.70 19.23
CA ARG A 55 -3.06 10.24 18.12
C ARG A 55 -3.85 11.30 17.36
N ASN A 56 -3.12 12.22 16.75
CA ASN A 56 -3.65 13.16 15.80
C ASN A 56 -3.59 12.53 14.40
N ASN A 57 -4.74 12.42 13.75
CA ASN A 57 -4.90 11.83 12.43
C ASN A 57 -4.00 12.46 11.35
N CYS A 58 -3.63 13.73 11.51
CA CYS A 58 -3.00 14.54 10.47
C CYS A 58 -1.51 14.82 10.73
N TRP A 59 -0.96 14.34 11.85
CA TRP A 59 0.43 14.65 12.20
C TRP A 59 1.40 13.69 11.51
N LEU A 60 2.29 14.25 10.71
CA LEU A 60 3.43 13.55 10.12
C LEU A 60 4.67 13.71 11.02
N ALA A 61 5.43 12.63 11.22
CA ALA A 61 6.69 12.54 11.95
C ALA A 61 6.62 12.87 13.46
N GLY A 62 5.53 13.47 13.94
CA GLY A 62 5.33 13.77 15.36
C GLY A 62 4.74 12.60 16.16
N GLN A 63 4.08 11.66 15.49
CA GLN A 63 3.40 10.52 16.13
C GLN A 63 3.42 9.28 15.23
N PRO A 64 4.59 8.81 14.77
CA PRO A 64 4.67 7.63 13.92
C PRO A 64 4.13 6.41 14.65
N ARG A 65 3.66 5.44 13.87
CA ARG A 65 3.22 4.14 14.38
C ARG A 65 3.66 3.05 13.43
N VAL A 66 4.35 2.05 13.96
CA VAL A 66 4.61 0.80 13.24
C VAL A 66 3.79 -0.30 13.90
N ILE A 67 2.99 -1.03 13.13
CA ILE A 67 2.15 -2.13 13.63
C ILE A 67 2.64 -3.39 12.97
N TYR A 68 3.03 -4.37 13.79
CA TYR A 68 3.30 -5.71 13.31
C TYR A 68 2.06 -6.59 13.42
N LEU A 69 1.66 -7.20 12.31
CA LEU A 69 0.58 -8.18 12.27
C LEU A 69 1.14 -9.59 12.10
N ALA A 70 1.05 -10.41 13.15
CA ALA A 70 1.35 -11.83 13.07
C ALA A 70 0.28 -12.58 12.24
N PRO A 71 0.57 -13.81 11.77
CA PRO A 71 -0.38 -14.61 10.99
C PRO A 71 -1.67 -14.90 11.77
N ASP A 72 -2.77 -14.25 11.38
CA ASP A 72 -4.10 -14.43 11.96
C ASP A 72 -5.19 -13.82 11.04
N THR A 73 -6.46 -14.01 11.37
CA THR A 73 -7.60 -13.33 10.73
C THR A 73 -8.26 -12.31 11.66
N CYS A 74 -8.10 -11.03 11.33
CA CYS A 74 -8.77 -9.92 12.00
C CYS A 74 -10.12 -9.62 11.36
N THR A 75 -11.23 -9.99 12.01
CA THR A 75 -12.57 -9.70 11.47
C THR A 75 -13.08 -8.35 11.96
N LEU A 76 -13.35 -7.44 11.03
CA LEU A 76 -13.86 -6.09 11.25
C LEU A 76 -15.38 -6.05 11.02
N SER A 77 -16.09 -5.25 11.81
CA SER A 77 -17.53 -4.98 11.63
C SER A 77 -17.84 -3.55 11.17
N SER A 78 -16.81 -2.69 11.05
CA SER A 78 -16.91 -1.34 10.52
C SER A 78 -15.60 -0.91 9.87
N THR A 79 -15.65 0.16 9.07
CA THR A 79 -14.48 0.74 8.38
C THR A 79 -13.32 0.97 9.34
N LEU A 80 -12.13 0.49 8.96
CA LEU A 80 -10.87 0.85 9.61
C LEU A 80 -10.33 2.13 8.96
N TYR A 81 -10.21 3.19 9.75
CA TYR A 81 -9.64 4.45 9.28
C TYR A 81 -8.18 4.54 9.70
N GLU A 82 -7.28 4.66 8.73
CA GLU A 82 -5.86 4.85 8.99
C GLU A 82 -5.53 6.29 9.34
N TYR A 83 -4.55 6.45 10.23
CA TYR A 83 -3.99 7.76 10.59
C TYR A 83 -2.69 7.99 9.84
N THR A 84 -2.38 9.25 9.55
CA THR A 84 -1.09 9.67 8.98
C THR A 84 0.07 9.05 9.78
N ASP A 85 1.16 8.71 9.09
CA ASP A 85 2.37 8.16 9.71
C ASP A 85 2.15 6.78 10.37
N THR A 86 1.32 5.94 9.74
CA THR A 86 1.04 4.56 10.17
C THR A 86 1.58 3.54 9.17
N VAL A 87 2.46 2.66 9.63
CA VAL A 87 3.11 1.63 8.85
C VAL A 87 2.70 0.26 9.39
N ILE A 88 1.90 -0.48 8.63
CA ILE A 88 1.53 -1.86 8.96
C ILE A 88 2.46 -2.81 8.19
N ILE A 89 3.21 -3.61 8.94
CA ILE A 89 4.11 -4.63 8.43
C ILE A 89 3.61 -5.96 8.94
N ALA A 90 3.19 -6.83 8.03
CA ALA A 90 2.74 -8.16 8.41
C ALA A 90 3.79 -9.23 8.12
N ASP A 91 3.61 -10.40 8.71
CA ASP A 91 4.46 -11.58 8.49
C ASP A 91 4.70 -11.83 6.99
N ALA A 92 5.97 -11.94 6.61
CA ALA A 92 6.38 -12.02 5.21
C ALA A 92 6.16 -13.41 4.59
N PHE A 93 6.02 -14.46 5.40
CA PHE A 93 5.78 -15.83 4.93
C PHE A 93 4.29 -16.17 4.96
N ASN A 94 3.59 -15.73 6.00
CA ASN A 94 2.20 -16.08 6.28
C ASN A 94 1.37 -14.81 6.51
N SER A 95 1.05 -14.12 5.41
CA SER A 95 0.25 -12.89 5.43
C SER A 95 -1.07 -13.05 6.21
N PRO A 96 -1.35 -12.20 7.21
CA PRO A 96 -2.61 -12.17 7.92
C PRO A 96 -3.74 -11.61 7.05
N VAL A 97 -4.96 -11.91 7.47
CA VAL A 97 -6.19 -11.54 6.78
C VAL A 97 -6.96 -10.50 7.59
N THR A 98 -7.16 -9.31 7.03
CA THR A 98 -8.15 -8.36 7.53
C THR A 98 -9.46 -8.61 6.79
N LYS A 99 -10.48 -9.09 7.50
CA LYS A 99 -11.73 -9.60 6.92
C LYS A 99 -12.94 -8.77 7.30
N ALA A 100 -13.81 -8.44 6.35
CA ALA A 100 -15.11 -7.84 6.62
C ALA A 100 -16.10 -8.90 7.16
N SER A 101 -16.85 -8.56 8.21
CA SER A 101 -17.96 -9.40 8.68
C SER A 101 -19.15 -9.39 7.70
N SER A 102 -20.06 -10.36 7.82
CA SER A 102 -21.25 -10.41 6.94
C SER A 102 -22.22 -9.25 7.14
N GLY A 103 -22.24 -8.65 8.34
CA GLY A 103 -23.05 -7.48 8.69
C GLY A 103 -22.24 -6.18 8.75
N PHE A 104 -21.18 -6.06 7.95
CA PHE A 104 -20.26 -4.93 7.99
C PHE A 104 -20.97 -3.58 7.78
N ASN A 105 -20.66 -2.61 8.64
CA ASN A 105 -21.20 -1.25 8.58
C ASN A 105 -20.16 -0.24 8.08
N GLY A 106 -20.39 0.31 6.90
CA GLY A 106 -19.46 1.23 6.21
C GLY A 106 -19.19 0.80 4.78
N ASP A 107 -18.65 1.70 3.96
CA ASP A 107 -18.49 1.50 2.51
C ASP A 107 -17.08 1.06 2.09
N TYR A 108 -16.14 1.13 3.02
CA TYR A 108 -14.76 0.70 2.85
C TYR A 108 -14.40 -0.32 3.94
N LEU A 109 -13.70 -1.41 3.61
CA LEU A 109 -13.10 -2.25 4.65
C LEU A 109 -11.99 -1.46 5.37
N ILE A 110 -11.09 -0.85 4.59
CA ILE A 110 -10.07 0.08 5.06
C ILE A 110 -10.17 1.39 4.26
N ASP A 111 -10.09 2.51 4.97
CA ASP A 111 -9.89 3.84 4.42
C ASP A 111 -8.50 4.34 4.82
N GLY A 112 -7.59 4.39 3.84
CA GLY A 112 -6.18 4.68 4.06
C GLY A 112 -5.88 6.15 4.36
N GLY A 113 -6.71 7.09 3.89
CA GLY A 113 -6.38 8.51 3.96
C GLY A 113 -7.57 9.43 4.19
N GLN A 114 -8.77 8.90 4.43
CA GLN A 114 -9.96 9.66 4.79
C GLN A 114 -10.26 10.82 3.83
N GLY A 115 -9.80 10.70 2.58
CA GLY A 115 -10.00 11.70 1.53
C GLY A 115 -11.39 11.60 0.88
N ASP A 116 -11.98 10.39 0.93
CA ASP A 116 -13.27 10.06 0.35
C ASP A 116 -14.44 10.22 1.34
N VAL A 117 -14.16 10.52 2.62
CA VAL A 117 -15.18 10.85 3.63
C VAL A 117 -15.55 12.34 3.57
N PHE A 118 -16.80 12.66 3.93
CA PHE A 118 -17.36 14.00 3.82
C PHE A 118 -16.67 15.05 4.71
N ASP A 119 -16.27 14.65 5.91
CA ASP A 119 -15.71 15.54 6.93
C ASP A 119 -14.24 15.90 6.68
N ARG A 120 -13.52 15.11 5.87
CA ARG A 120 -12.12 15.33 5.46
C ARG A 120 -11.28 15.85 6.64
N PRO A 121 -11.01 15.01 7.64
CA PRO A 121 -10.53 15.46 8.95
C PRO A 121 -9.20 16.22 8.92
N CYS A 122 -8.40 16.05 7.86
CA CYS A 122 -7.13 16.74 7.65
C CYS A 122 -7.20 17.85 6.56
N GLY A 123 -8.41 18.26 6.18
CA GLY A 123 -8.67 19.26 5.15
C GLY A 123 -8.32 18.80 3.73
N GLY A 124 -8.16 19.76 2.82
CA GLY A 124 -7.81 19.49 1.43
C GLY A 124 -9.01 19.13 0.54
N PHE A 125 -8.70 18.64 -0.66
CA PHE A 125 -9.70 18.27 -1.68
C PHE A 125 -9.94 16.76 -1.77
N GLY A 126 -9.14 15.94 -1.08
CA GLY A 126 -9.41 14.54 -0.81
C GLY A 126 -8.13 13.71 -0.67
N GLY A 127 -7.37 13.88 0.42
CA GLY A 127 -6.23 13.01 0.77
C GLY A 127 -4.84 13.64 0.63
N GLU A 128 -4.71 14.90 0.19
CA GLU A 128 -3.42 15.57 -0.04
C GLU A 128 -2.58 15.78 1.23
N THR A 129 -3.18 15.60 2.39
CA THR A 129 -2.57 15.81 3.71
C THR A 129 -2.29 14.52 4.47
N HIS A 130 -2.53 13.36 3.86
CA HIS A 130 -2.32 12.03 4.47
C HIS A 130 -1.08 11.34 3.91
N PHE A 131 0.03 11.47 4.64
CA PHE A 131 1.36 10.97 4.24
C PHE A 131 1.76 9.72 5.04
N SER A 132 2.78 9.01 4.54
CA SER A 132 3.47 7.95 5.29
C SER A 132 2.57 6.80 5.78
N ILE A 133 1.51 6.47 5.03
CA ILE A 133 0.69 5.28 5.27
C ILE A 133 1.21 4.13 4.41
N ILE A 134 1.64 3.04 5.05
CA ILE A 134 2.28 1.92 4.36
C ILE A 134 1.66 0.60 4.80
N PHE A 135 1.24 -0.22 3.83
CA PHE A 135 0.83 -1.61 4.07
C PHE A 135 1.77 -2.58 3.40
N ARG A 136 2.22 -3.58 4.15
CA ARG A 136 3.12 -4.62 3.67
C ARG A 136 2.64 -6.02 4.07
N ASN A 137 2.52 -6.92 3.09
CA ASN A 137 2.17 -8.33 3.25
C ASN A 137 0.78 -8.61 3.85
N VAL A 138 -0.24 -7.79 3.57
CA VAL A 138 -1.60 -7.98 4.12
C VAL A 138 -2.57 -8.54 3.09
N ILE A 139 -3.53 -9.33 3.56
CA ILE A 139 -4.68 -9.79 2.78
C ILE A 139 -5.93 -9.03 3.24
N LEU A 140 -6.64 -8.39 2.32
CA LEU A 140 -7.93 -7.75 2.56
C LEU A 140 -9.04 -8.66 2.02
N ASP A 141 -9.99 -9.07 2.86
CA ASP A 141 -11.02 -10.03 2.49
C ASP A 141 -12.44 -9.48 2.74
N THR A 142 -13.21 -9.31 1.68
CA THR A 142 -14.62 -8.87 1.75
C THR A 142 -15.61 -9.97 1.36
N THR A 143 -15.14 -11.21 1.19
CA THR A 143 -15.93 -12.35 0.69
C THR A 143 -17.15 -12.71 1.54
N SER A 144 -17.15 -12.36 2.82
CA SER A 144 -18.29 -12.61 3.72
C SER A 144 -19.41 -11.57 3.61
N SER A 145 -19.17 -10.42 2.96
CA SER A 145 -20.14 -9.33 2.83
C SER A 145 -20.87 -9.33 1.48
N THR A 146 -21.15 -10.51 0.91
CA THR A 146 -21.73 -10.70 -0.44
C THR A 146 -23.01 -9.90 -0.73
N GLY A 147 -23.82 -9.62 0.29
CA GLY A 147 -25.07 -8.87 0.16
C GLY A 147 -24.89 -7.36 0.01
N LYS A 148 -23.67 -6.82 0.18
CA LYS A 148 -23.41 -5.38 0.14
C LYS A 148 -22.94 -4.94 -1.25
N ALA A 149 -23.85 -4.41 -2.05
CA ALA A 149 -23.49 -3.79 -3.33
C ALA A 149 -22.63 -2.54 -3.11
N GLY A 150 -21.64 -2.31 -3.99
CA GLY A 150 -20.82 -1.10 -3.98
C GLY A 150 -19.79 -1.03 -2.84
N PHE A 151 -19.53 -2.13 -2.15
CA PHE A 151 -18.51 -2.18 -1.10
C PHE A 151 -17.09 -2.18 -1.70
N THR A 152 -16.19 -1.42 -1.10
CA THR A 152 -14.80 -1.31 -1.55
C THR A 152 -13.85 -1.86 -0.50
N ALA A 153 -12.86 -2.67 -0.88
CA ALA A 153 -11.92 -3.21 0.12
C ALA A 153 -10.93 -2.15 0.62
N LEU A 154 -10.48 -1.24 -0.25
CA LEU A 154 -9.53 -0.19 0.11
C LEU A 154 -9.87 1.15 -0.57
N SER A 155 -10.14 2.20 0.22
CA SER A 155 -9.97 3.58 -0.25
C SER A 155 -8.51 3.99 -0.07
N TRP A 156 -7.89 4.46 -1.16
CA TRP A 156 -6.49 4.86 -1.18
C TRP A 156 -6.30 6.33 -1.57
N ALA A 157 -7.14 7.21 -1.03
CA ALA A 157 -7.01 8.66 -1.19
C ALA A 157 -5.93 9.23 -0.26
N VAL A 158 -4.67 9.17 -0.69
CA VAL A 158 -3.48 9.53 0.11
C VAL A 158 -2.52 10.48 -0.61
N ALA A 159 -1.46 10.92 0.06
CA ALA A 159 -0.39 11.75 -0.47
C ALA A 159 0.94 10.98 -0.64
N GLN A 160 2.05 11.70 -0.74
CA GLN A 160 3.39 11.12 -0.91
C GLN A 160 3.85 10.29 0.28
N ASN A 161 4.87 9.48 0.06
CA ASN A 161 5.46 8.56 1.04
C ASN A 161 4.51 7.45 1.53
N CYS A 162 3.38 7.25 0.84
CA CYS A 162 2.51 6.10 1.06
C CYS A 162 2.87 4.95 0.12
N ALA A 163 2.69 3.70 0.57
CA ALA A 163 3.05 2.53 -0.22
C ALA A 163 2.19 1.30 0.10
N LEU A 164 1.92 0.51 -0.93
CA LEU A 164 1.36 -0.84 -0.82
C LEU A 164 2.43 -1.80 -1.32
N VAL A 165 2.73 -2.86 -0.56
CA VAL A 165 3.74 -3.85 -0.91
C VAL A 165 3.19 -5.24 -0.61
N ASN A 166 3.05 -6.10 -1.64
CA ASN A 166 2.49 -7.45 -1.46
C ASN A 166 1.12 -7.44 -0.75
N VAL A 167 0.20 -6.59 -1.21
CA VAL A 167 -1.18 -6.53 -0.74
C VAL A 167 -2.07 -7.35 -1.65
N LYS A 168 -2.87 -8.26 -1.06
CA LYS A 168 -3.83 -9.12 -1.77
C LYS A 168 -5.25 -8.76 -1.38
N ILE A 169 -6.18 -8.77 -2.33
CA ILE A 169 -7.58 -8.41 -2.08
C ILE A 169 -8.52 -9.52 -2.58
N SER A 170 -9.19 -10.19 -1.64
CA SER A 170 -10.20 -11.22 -1.88
C SER A 170 -11.60 -10.62 -1.77
N MET A 171 -12.47 -10.92 -2.74
CA MET A 171 -13.81 -10.34 -2.84
C MET A 171 -14.82 -11.39 -3.29
N PRO A 172 -16.13 -11.16 -3.07
CA PRO A 172 -17.18 -12.00 -3.63
C PRO A 172 -17.48 -11.65 -5.09
N GLN A 173 -18.23 -12.53 -5.74
CA GLN A 173 -18.59 -12.40 -7.15
C GLN A 173 -19.48 -11.18 -7.43
N SER A 174 -19.08 -10.36 -8.41
CA SER A 174 -19.85 -9.30 -9.08
C SER A 174 -20.45 -8.21 -8.20
N ALA A 175 -19.92 -7.96 -7.00
CA ALA A 175 -20.49 -6.98 -6.06
C ALA A 175 -19.55 -5.81 -5.70
N HIS A 176 -18.26 -6.07 -5.56
CA HIS A 176 -17.32 -5.17 -4.86
C HIS A 176 -16.24 -4.58 -5.79
N THR A 177 -15.65 -3.48 -5.33
CA THR A 177 -14.46 -2.84 -5.90
C THR A 177 -13.24 -3.17 -5.04
N GLY A 178 -12.12 -3.51 -5.66
CA GLY A 178 -10.89 -3.85 -4.92
C GLY A 178 -10.29 -2.63 -4.24
N MET A 179 -9.94 -1.64 -5.03
CA MET A 179 -9.34 -0.41 -4.56
C MET A 179 -9.90 0.79 -5.30
N VAL A 180 -10.20 1.85 -4.57
CA VAL A 180 -10.51 3.17 -5.13
C VAL A 180 -9.29 4.08 -4.94
N MET A 181 -8.84 4.68 -6.03
CA MET A 181 -7.87 5.77 -6.03
C MET A 181 -8.64 7.07 -6.26
N GLY A 182 -9.01 7.72 -5.16
CA GLY A 182 -9.72 9.01 -5.17
C GLY A 182 -8.81 10.18 -5.50
N PRO A 183 -9.23 11.42 -5.17
CA PRO A 183 -8.36 12.59 -5.16
C PRO A 183 -7.13 12.39 -4.26
N GLY A 184 -6.23 13.38 -4.23
CA GLY A 184 -5.00 13.33 -3.44
C GLY A 184 -3.75 13.62 -4.28
N SER A 185 -2.59 13.28 -3.72
CA SER A 185 -1.27 13.51 -4.34
C SER A 185 -0.52 12.19 -4.55
N ILE A 186 -1.27 11.15 -4.93
CA ILE A 186 -0.77 9.79 -5.13
C ILE A 186 0.12 9.78 -6.38
N ILE A 187 1.41 9.42 -6.22
CA ILE A 187 2.37 9.41 -7.34
C ILE A 187 2.44 8.02 -8.01
N SER A 188 2.32 6.94 -7.23
CA SER A 188 2.50 5.58 -7.77
C SER A 188 1.85 4.51 -6.89
N VAL A 189 1.36 3.45 -7.54
CA VAL A 189 1.01 2.17 -6.94
C VAL A 189 1.86 1.09 -7.62
N SER A 190 2.62 0.33 -6.83
CA SER A 190 3.55 -0.70 -7.33
C SER A 190 3.42 -1.98 -6.51
N ASP A 191 3.69 -3.13 -7.12
CA ASP A 191 3.74 -4.44 -6.43
C ASP A 191 2.46 -4.80 -5.66
N VAL A 192 1.30 -4.40 -6.21
CA VAL A 192 0.00 -4.80 -5.67
C VAL A 192 -0.52 -5.99 -6.47
N HIS A 193 -0.59 -7.14 -5.80
CA HIS A 193 -1.02 -8.37 -6.40
C HIS A 193 -2.46 -8.65 -6.03
N PHE A 194 -3.36 -8.27 -6.92
CA PHE A 194 -4.76 -8.45 -6.65
C PHE A 194 -5.24 -9.81 -7.15
N THR A 195 -5.31 -10.78 -6.25
CA THR A 195 -5.98 -12.06 -6.52
C THR A 195 -7.45 -11.95 -6.17
N TYR A 196 -8.27 -11.63 -7.16
CA TYR A 196 -9.69 -11.40 -6.93
C TYR A 196 -10.51 -12.67 -7.16
N GLY A 197 -11.45 -12.94 -6.27
CA GLY A 197 -12.53 -13.89 -6.55
C GLY A 197 -13.69 -13.18 -7.25
N ASN A 198 -13.69 -13.13 -8.58
CA ASN A 198 -14.84 -12.70 -9.38
C ASN A 198 -15.38 -11.27 -9.12
N CYS A 199 -14.56 -10.29 -8.73
CA CYS A 199 -15.06 -8.93 -8.43
C CYS A 199 -15.52 -8.13 -9.66
N THR A 200 -16.21 -7.01 -9.45
CA THR A 200 -16.67 -6.14 -10.55
C THR A 200 -15.54 -5.26 -11.08
N ILE A 201 -14.79 -4.60 -10.19
CA ILE A 201 -13.71 -3.67 -10.55
C ILE A 201 -12.48 -3.97 -9.69
N GLY A 202 -11.32 -4.08 -10.33
CA GLY A 202 -10.05 -4.24 -9.63
C GLY A 202 -9.58 -2.93 -8.99
N ILE A 203 -9.15 -1.99 -9.83
CA ILE A 203 -8.74 -0.64 -9.47
C ILE A 203 -9.71 0.35 -10.10
N LEU A 204 -10.36 1.17 -9.28
CA LEU A 204 -11.18 2.30 -9.71
C LEU A 204 -10.40 3.59 -9.50
N ILE A 205 -10.06 4.28 -10.58
CA ILE A 205 -9.49 5.62 -10.55
C ILE A 205 -10.66 6.61 -10.60
N ASP A 206 -10.87 7.33 -9.49
CA ASP A 206 -11.97 8.28 -9.31
C ASP A 206 -11.47 9.70 -8.96
N GLY A 207 -10.24 9.99 -9.34
CA GLY A 207 -9.60 11.28 -9.10
C GLY A 207 -8.09 11.25 -9.41
N GLY A 208 -7.39 12.26 -8.88
CA GLY A 208 -5.95 12.42 -9.02
C GLY A 208 -5.52 13.07 -10.36
N ASN A 209 -4.26 13.49 -10.40
CA ASN A 209 -3.68 14.17 -11.58
C ASN A 209 -2.72 13.25 -12.37
N ASN A 210 -1.92 12.44 -11.68
CA ASN A 210 -0.92 11.57 -12.29
C ASN A 210 -0.90 10.24 -11.56
N ILE A 211 -1.04 9.13 -12.29
CA ILE A 211 -1.12 7.78 -11.72
C ILE A 211 -0.17 6.87 -12.49
N SER A 212 0.72 6.20 -11.75
CA SER A 212 1.59 5.16 -12.30
C SER A 212 1.31 3.83 -11.60
N ILE A 213 0.97 2.80 -12.38
CA ILE A 213 0.67 1.45 -11.92
C ILE A 213 1.69 0.48 -12.52
N LEU A 214 2.53 -0.10 -11.67
CA LEU A 214 3.58 -1.04 -12.09
C LEU A 214 3.20 -2.47 -11.71
N ALA A 215 3.28 -3.35 -12.72
CA ALA A 215 3.03 -4.79 -12.63
C ALA A 215 1.69 -5.20 -11.99
N PRO A 216 0.54 -4.56 -12.31
CA PRO A 216 -0.74 -5.01 -11.79
C PRO A 216 -1.07 -6.41 -12.31
N PHE A 217 -1.66 -7.23 -11.47
CA PHE A 217 -2.17 -8.54 -11.86
C PHE A 217 -3.63 -8.63 -11.48
N CYS A 218 -4.47 -8.92 -12.48
CA CYS A 218 -5.89 -9.17 -12.35
C CYS A 218 -6.20 -10.59 -12.79
N ASN A 219 -6.81 -11.37 -11.90
CA ASN A 219 -7.34 -12.69 -12.22
C ASN A 219 -8.82 -12.74 -11.86
N THR A 220 -9.67 -13.20 -12.79
CA THR A 220 -11.12 -13.32 -12.58
C THR A 220 -11.78 -12.01 -12.12
N VAL A 221 -11.57 -10.91 -12.85
CA VAL A 221 -12.13 -9.57 -12.57
C VAL A 221 -13.06 -9.12 -13.70
N GLY A 222 -14.14 -8.42 -13.40
CA GLY A 222 -15.00 -7.79 -14.41
C GLY A 222 -14.26 -6.75 -15.25
N ASN A 223 -13.69 -5.72 -14.63
CA ASN A 223 -12.77 -4.76 -15.26
C ASN A 223 -11.53 -4.57 -14.37
N CYS A 224 -10.33 -4.76 -14.91
CA CYS A 224 -9.10 -4.70 -14.11
C CYS A 224 -8.83 -3.27 -13.61
N ILE A 225 -8.85 -2.28 -14.51
CA ILE A 225 -8.62 -0.86 -14.19
C ILE A 225 -9.75 -0.06 -14.84
N VAL A 226 -10.40 0.80 -14.06
CA VAL A 226 -11.47 1.68 -14.54
C VAL A 226 -11.13 3.13 -14.19
N VAL A 227 -11.06 4.02 -15.18
CA VAL A 227 -11.07 5.47 -14.97
C VAL A 227 -12.52 5.94 -14.99
N ASN A 228 -13.06 6.28 -13.83
CA ASN A 228 -14.46 6.65 -13.65
C ASN A 228 -14.70 8.15 -13.82
N SER A 229 -13.85 8.96 -13.21
CA SER A 229 -13.96 10.42 -13.22
C SER A 229 -12.58 11.09 -13.18
N GLY A 230 -12.57 12.42 -13.26
CA GLY A 230 -11.35 13.22 -13.34
C GLY A 230 -10.69 13.22 -14.72
N HIS A 231 -9.47 13.73 -14.80
CA HIS A 231 -8.66 13.74 -16.02
C HIS A 231 -7.19 13.35 -15.73
N PRO A 232 -6.94 12.21 -15.06
CA PRO A 232 -5.57 11.82 -14.72
C PRO A 232 -4.80 11.41 -15.98
N TRP A 233 -3.49 11.62 -15.96
CA TRP A 233 -2.58 10.80 -16.75
C TRP A 233 -2.40 9.44 -16.06
N ALA A 234 -2.75 8.34 -16.74
CA ALA A 234 -2.60 6.98 -16.21
C ALA A 234 -1.56 6.16 -16.99
N ALA A 235 -0.48 5.75 -16.34
CA ALA A 235 0.52 4.86 -16.93
C ALA A 235 0.44 3.46 -16.29
N VAL A 236 0.25 2.42 -17.11
CA VAL A 236 0.22 1.01 -16.68
C VAL A 236 1.34 0.26 -17.37
N ILE A 237 2.23 -0.36 -16.59
CA ILE A 237 3.43 -1.02 -17.12
C ILE A 237 3.50 -2.45 -16.58
N ASP A 238 3.83 -3.41 -17.44
CA ASP A 238 4.11 -4.81 -17.09
C ASP A 238 2.93 -5.58 -16.46
N GLY A 239 1.71 -5.12 -16.75
CA GLY A 239 0.47 -5.69 -16.22
C GLY A 239 0.09 -7.05 -16.83
N GLN A 240 -0.72 -7.81 -16.09
CA GLN A 240 -1.20 -9.13 -16.47
C GLN A 240 -2.72 -9.21 -16.25
N ASN A 241 -3.46 -9.48 -17.31
CA ASN A 241 -4.90 -9.68 -17.28
C ASN A 241 -5.22 -11.16 -17.57
N THR A 242 -5.77 -11.87 -16.59
CA THR A 242 -6.02 -13.31 -16.67
C THR A 242 -7.48 -13.60 -16.36
N ASN A 243 -8.20 -14.33 -17.21
CA ASN A 243 -9.60 -14.74 -16.98
C ASN A 243 -10.53 -13.57 -16.57
N SER A 244 -10.18 -12.35 -16.95
CA SER A 244 -10.83 -11.11 -16.53
C SER A 244 -11.39 -10.41 -17.76
N GLY A 245 -12.40 -9.56 -17.60
CA GLY A 245 -12.87 -8.67 -18.66
C GLY A 245 -11.84 -7.60 -19.00
N ASP A 246 -12.30 -6.40 -19.35
CA ASP A 246 -11.42 -5.42 -19.95
C ASP A 246 -10.28 -5.01 -19.00
N LEU A 247 -9.06 -4.88 -19.54
CA LEU A 247 -7.91 -4.46 -18.74
C LEU A 247 -8.08 -3.00 -18.29
N PHE A 248 -8.44 -2.12 -19.22
CA PHE A 248 -8.49 -0.68 -18.98
C PHE A 248 -9.78 -0.10 -19.57
N THR A 249 -10.65 0.42 -18.73
CA THR A 249 -11.93 1.02 -19.15
C THR A 249 -11.96 2.47 -18.71
N SER A 250 -12.17 3.41 -19.62
CA SER A 250 -12.42 4.80 -19.30
C SER A 250 -13.89 5.14 -19.50
N LYS A 251 -14.55 5.64 -18.45
CA LYS A 251 -15.86 6.30 -18.55
C LYS A 251 -15.73 7.79 -18.86
N VAL A 252 -14.52 8.34 -18.76
CA VAL A 252 -14.21 9.69 -19.20
C VAL A 252 -14.03 9.67 -20.72
N GLN A 253 -14.69 10.60 -21.43
CA GLN A 253 -14.71 10.64 -22.89
C GLN A 253 -13.32 10.93 -23.51
N TYR A 254 -12.47 11.68 -22.82
CA TYR A 254 -11.14 12.08 -23.29
C TYR A 254 -10.05 11.70 -22.28
N PRO A 255 -9.78 10.38 -22.08
CA PRO A 255 -8.77 9.96 -21.14
C PRO A 255 -7.36 10.25 -21.68
N SER A 256 -6.37 10.25 -20.79
CA SER A 256 -4.96 10.27 -21.17
C SER A 256 -4.23 9.12 -20.48
N PHE A 257 -3.69 8.17 -21.25
CA PHE A 257 -3.04 7.00 -20.70
C PHE A 257 -1.91 6.42 -21.56
N MET A 258 -1.08 5.61 -20.92
CA MET A 258 -0.11 4.72 -21.56
C MET A 258 -0.26 3.31 -20.98
N LEU A 259 -0.39 2.31 -21.85
CA LEU A 259 -0.24 0.90 -21.50
C LEU A 259 1.04 0.36 -22.13
N LYS A 260 1.86 -0.36 -21.37
CA LYS A 260 3.14 -0.86 -21.88
C LYS A 260 3.45 -2.26 -21.37
N ASN A 261 3.73 -3.18 -22.30
CA ASN A 261 4.11 -4.56 -22.05
C ASN A 261 3.06 -5.31 -21.21
N ILE A 262 1.82 -5.32 -21.69
CA ILE A 262 0.71 -6.01 -21.01
C ILE A 262 0.51 -7.39 -21.62
N SER A 263 0.32 -8.40 -20.78
CA SER A 263 -0.11 -9.75 -21.21
C SER A 263 -1.58 -9.99 -20.90
N ASN A 264 -2.26 -10.72 -21.78
CA ASN A 264 -3.65 -11.13 -21.65
C ASN A 264 -3.80 -12.59 -22.07
N ASN A 265 -4.51 -13.41 -21.28
CA ASN A 265 -4.71 -14.82 -21.62
C ASN A 265 -5.98 -15.08 -22.45
N ASN A 266 -6.79 -14.05 -22.70
CA ASN A 266 -8.05 -14.17 -23.44
C ASN A 266 -8.14 -13.12 -24.55
N GLY A 267 -7.63 -13.48 -25.72
CA GLY A 267 -7.62 -12.62 -26.90
C GLY A 267 -8.98 -12.16 -27.42
N GLN A 268 -10.11 -12.61 -26.88
CA GLN A 268 -11.44 -12.13 -27.27
C GLN A 268 -11.88 -10.87 -26.51
N ILE A 269 -11.15 -10.48 -25.47
CA ILE A 269 -11.51 -9.38 -24.57
C ILE A 269 -10.88 -8.07 -25.04
N LYS A 270 -11.52 -6.93 -24.74
CA LYS A 270 -10.98 -5.62 -25.06
C LYS A 270 -9.91 -5.27 -24.02
N PHE A 271 -8.71 -4.90 -24.46
CA PHE A 271 -7.71 -4.28 -23.58
C PHE A 271 -8.13 -2.89 -23.12
N VAL A 272 -8.72 -2.12 -24.02
CA VAL A 272 -9.13 -0.75 -23.77
C VAL A 272 -10.58 -0.59 -24.18
N THR A 273 -11.39 0.07 -23.36
CA THR A 273 -12.73 0.58 -23.71
C THR A 273 -12.81 2.06 -23.31
N ILE A 274 -13.38 2.94 -24.15
CA ILE A 274 -13.52 4.38 -23.86
C ILE A 274 -14.95 4.83 -24.14
N ASP A 275 -15.66 5.33 -23.11
CA ASP A 275 -17.04 5.85 -23.23
C ASP A 275 -17.97 4.88 -23.99
N ASP A 276 -17.87 3.60 -23.59
CA ASP A 276 -18.58 2.45 -24.17
C ASP A 276 -18.36 2.21 -25.69
N ASN A 277 -17.46 2.97 -26.32
CA ASN A 277 -17.13 2.94 -27.75
C ASN A 277 -15.64 2.61 -27.98
N ALA A 278 -15.33 2.11 -29.19
CA ALA A 278 -13.98 1.78 -29.69
C ALA A 278 -13.06 1.05 -28.69
N GLY A 279 -13.04 -0.29 -28.78
CA GLY A 279 -12.09 -1.09 -28.02
C GLY A 279 -10.78 -1.36 -28.75
N ILE A 280 -9.66 -1.36 -28.04
CA ILE A 280 -8.44 -2.06 -28.49
C ILE A 280 -8.59 -3.49 -28.00
N GLY A 281 -8.87 -4.47 -28.85
CA GLY A 281 -9.14 -5.84 -28.42
C GLY A 281 -8.56 -6.87 -29.39
N GLY A 282 -8.89 -8.15 -29.19
CA GLY A 282 -8.51 -9.17 -30.16
C GLY A 282 -7.09 -9.72 -30.01
N LYS A 283 -6.37 -9.43 -28.91
CA LYS A 283 -4.93 -9.70 -28.76
C LYS A 283 -4.60 -10.42 -27.45
N ASN A 284 -3.51 -11.17 -27.44
CA ASN A 284 -3.01 -11.82 -26.21
C ASN A 284 -1.91 -10.98 -25.53
N SER A 285 -1.47 -9.89 -26.15
CA SER A 285 -0.50 -8.98 -25.55
C SER A 285 -0.60 -7.59 -26.15
N LEU A 286 -0.01 -6.61 -25.47
CA LEU A 286 0.08 -5.23 -25.89
C LEU A 286 1.49 -4.70 -25.59
N GLY A 287 2.19 -4.29 -26.65
CA GLY A 287 3.54 -3.75 -26.58
C GLY A 287 3.58 -2.35 -26.00
N THR A 288 3.11 -1.36 -26.74
CA THR A 288 2.90 0.02 -26.28
C THR A 288 1.60 0.54 -26.87
N CYS A 289 0.75 1.10 -26.04
CA CYS A 289 -0.42 1.87 -26.41
C CYS A 289 -0.36 3.22 -25.72
N ILE A 290 -0.47 4.30 -26.49
CA ILE A 290 -0.58 5.66 -25.96
C ILE A 290 -1.87 6.28 -26.49
N TYR A 291 -2.60 6.91 -25.59
CA TYR A 291 -3.82 7.65 -25.90
C TYR A 291 -3.76 8.99 -25.17
N GLY A 292 -3.63 10.11 -25.88
CA GLY A 292 -3.59 11.44 -25.28
C GLY A 292 -2.89 12.51 -26.12
N ASN A 293 -2.96 13.74 -25.62
CA ASN A 293 -2.32 14.88 -26.24
C ASN A 293 -0.80 14.80 -26.04
N THR A 294 -0.05 14.97 -27.12
CA THR A 294 1.42 14.99 -27.10
C THR A 294 1.91 16.41 -27.32
N ARG A 295 2.98 16.81 -26.62
CA ARG A 295 3.56 18.16 -26.79
C ARG A 295 4.51 18.16 -27.99
N GLY A 296 4.23 19.00 -28.98
CA GLY A 296 5.12 19.25 -30.13
C GLY A 296 4.98 18.25 -31.28
N VAL A 297 4.00 17.34 -31.24
CA VAL A 297 3.67 16.41 -32.32
C VAL A 297 2.14 16.20 -32.40
N ASN A 298 1.67 15.48 -33.41
CA ASN A 298 0.24 15.15 -33.57
C ASN A 298 -0.26 14.30 -32.40
N LEU A 299 -1.53 14.52 -32.05
CA LEU A 299 -2.29 13.70 -31.09
C LEU A 299 -2.08 12.21 -31.36
N ILE A 300 -1.81 11.43 -30.33
CA ILE A 300 -1.64 9.98 -30.44
C ILE A 300 -2.83 9.32 -29.77
N TYR A 301 -3.77 8.85 -30.59
CA TYR A 301 -4.88 8.01 -30.17
C TYR A 301 -4.73 6.65 -30.85
N GLN A 302 -3.83 5.80 -30.32
CA GLN A 302 -3.55 4.52 -30.94
C GLN A 302 -4.76 3.58 -30.84
N THR A 303 -5.23 3.07 -31.98
CA THR A 303 -6.35 2.13 -32.06
C THR A 303 -5.93 0.70 -32.42
N ASN A 304 -4.72 0.50 -32.95
CA ASN A 304 -4.16 -0.81 -33.27
C ASN A 304 -2.67 -0.91 -32.86
N PRO A 305 -2.38 -0.99 -31.54
CA PRO A 305 -1.02 -1.10 -31.05
C PRO A 305 -0.36 -2.44 -31.41
N SER A 306 0.97 -2.43 -31.51
CA SER A 306 1.76 -3.64 -31.71
C SER A 306 1.65 -4.58 -30.50
N GLU A 307 1.66 -5.89 -30.74
CA GLU A 307 1.78 -6.94 -29.72
C GLU A 307 3.23 -7.16 -29.29
N LYS A 308 4.18 -6.59 -30.03
CA LYS A 308 5.61 -6.76 -29.74
C LYS A 308 5.97 -6.03 -28.46
N ALA A 309 6.48 -6.78 -27.48
CA ALA A 309 7.05 -6.21 -26.27
C ALA A 309 8.11 -5.12 -26.62
N PRO A 310 8.11 -3.98 -25.91
CA PRO A 310 9.10 -2.94 -26.14
C PRO A 310 10.52 -3.48 -25.95
N ASN A 311 11.45 -3.11 -26.82
CA ASN A 311 12.85 -3.42 -26.56
C ASN A 311 13.31 -2.63 -25.34
N ARG A 312 13.82 -3.33 -24.32
CA ARG A 312 14.33 -2.73 -23.08
C ARG A 312 15.73 -3.27 -22.82
N PRO A 313 16.68 -2.43 -22.38
CA PRO A 313 17.99 -2.91 -21.98
C PRO A 313 17.86 -3.97 -20.87
N ALA A 314 18.52 -5.11 -21.03
CA ALA A 314 18.45 -6.22 -20.07
C ALA A 314 18.92 -5.81 -18.66
N ALA A 315 19.80 -4.80 -18.57
CA ALA A 315 20.23 -4.22 -17.30
C ALA A 315 19.12 -3.49 -16.52
N LEU A 316 18.10 -2.97 -17.21
CA LEU A 316 16.96 -2.26 -16.61
C LEU A 316 15.73 -3.14 -16.48
N ALA A 317 15.58 -4.12 -17.37
CA ALA A 317 14.42 -5.00 -17.42
C ALA A 317 14.88 -6.46 -17.69
N PRO A 318 15.53 -7.11 -16.72
CA PRO A 318 15.91 -8.51 -16.84
C PRO A 318 14.65 -9.36 -17.10
N GLY A 319 14.69 -10.21 -18.12
CA GLY A 319 13.51 -10.98 -18.55
C GLY A 319 12.41 -10.15 -19.23
N GLY A 320 12.68 -8.89 -19.58
CA GLY A 320 11.78 -8.01 -20.34
C GLY A 320 10.82 -7.16 -19.50
N LYS A 321 10.76 -7.38 -18.17
CA LYS A 321 9.94 -6.59 -17.23
C LYS A 321 10.82 -5.74 -16.34
N TYR A 322 10.38 -4.54 -15.99
CA TYR A 322 11.05 -3.73 -14.97
C TYR A 322 10.95 -4.47 -13.63
N PRO A 323 12.06 -4.56 -12.87
CA PRO A 323 12.02 -5.15 -11.54
C PRO A 323 11.08 -4.36 -10.64
N SER A 324 10.04 -5.01 -10.15
CA SER A 324 9.29 -4.55 -8.98
C SER A 324 9.90 -5.26 -7.78
N ILE A 325 10.94 -4.65 -7.20
CA ILE A 325 11.71 -5.25 -6.12
C ILE A 325 11.14 -4.73 -4.81
N SER A 326 10.44 -5.59 -4.08
CA SER A 326 10.09 -5.35 -2.69
C SER A 326 11.35 -5.06 -1.87
N ALA A 327 11.36 -3.98 -1.07
CA ALA A 327 12.51 -3.70 -0.22
C ALA A 327 12.78 -4.89 0.72
N PRO A 328 14.04 -5.33 0.88
CA PRO A 328 14.39 -6.52 1.64
C PRO A 328 13.69 -6.56 3.00
N GLN A 329 13.04 -7.69 3.29
CA GLN A 329 12.34 -7.91 4.56
C GLN A 329 13.16 -8.73 5.56
N TYR A 330 14.29 -9.28 5.10
CA TYR A 330 15.17 -10.14 5.91
C TYR A 330 14.44 -11.32 6.55
N ALA A 331 13.43 -11.88 5.87
CA ALA A 331 12.58 -12.92 6.43
C ALA A 331 13.35 -14.21 6.78
N ASP A 332 14.48 -14.46 6.12
CA ASP A 332 15.40 -15.57 6.41
C ASP A 332 16.36 -15.29 7.59
N LYS A 333 16.39 -14.06 8.11
CA LYS A 333 17.29 -13.63 9.18
C LYS A 333 16.66 -13.83 10.55
N LYS A 334 17.50 -14.16 11.52
CA LYS A 334 17.15 -14.24 12.94
C LYS A 334 17.49 -12.93 13.63
N VAL A 335 16.92 -12.72 14.83
CA VAL A 335 17.32 -11.59 15.71
C VAL A 335 18.83 -11.58 15.94
N SER A 336 19.46 -12.75 16.03
CA SER A 336 20.93 -12.87 16.17
C SER A 336 21.71 -12.35 14.96
N ASP A 337 21.10 -12.20 13.79
CA ASP A 337 21.72 -11.69 12.56
C ASP A 337 21.58 -10.17 12.44
N VAL A 338 20.95 -9.53 13.42
CA VAL A 338 20.69 -8.10 13.46
C VAL A 338 21.54 -7.46 14.56
N ILE A 339 21.99 -6.23 14.34
CA ILE A 339 22.56 -5.36 15.37
C ILE A 339 21.61 -4.18 15.57
N ASN A 340 21.11 -4.03 16.78
CA ASN A 340 20.48 -2.79 17.21
C ASN A 340 21.54 -1.70 17.35
N LEU A 341 21.50 -0.68 16.49
CA LEU A 341 22.50 0.38 16.45
C LEU A 341 22.52 1.28 17.70
N LYS A 342 21.47 1.25 18.54
CA LYS A 342 21.41 1.98 19.82
C LYS A 342 21.76 1.09 21.03
N ASP A 343 21.88 -0.22 20.85
CA ASP A 343 22.34 -1.12 21.92
C ASP A 343 23.86 -1.13 21.96
N VAL A 344 24.43 -0.46 22.96
CA VAL A 344 25.88 -0.35 23.21
C VAL A 344 26.56 -1.71 23.30
N ASN A 345 25.84 -2.76 23.73
CA ASN A 345 26.40 -4.10 23.86
C ASN A 345 26.51 -4.82 22.50
N GLN A 346 25.73 -4.40 21.51
CA GLN A 346 25.72 -5.00 20.18
C GLN A 346 26.57 -4.21 19.18
N ASN A 347 26.52 -2.88 19.27
CA ASN A 347 27.03 -1.96 18.27
C ASN A 347 28.53 -1.63 18.38
N GLY A 348 29.25 -2.21 19.36
CA GLY A 348 30.68 -1.96 19.56
C GLY A 348 31.00 -0.89 20.61
N GLY A 349 30.05 -0.58 21.50
CA GLY A 349 30.24 0.37 22.60
C GLY A 349 29.98 1.83 22.23
N PHE A 350 29.34 2.10 21.08
CA PHE A 350 29.03 3.46 20.65
C PHE A 350 27.73 3.95 21.28
N ASN A 351 27.76 5.13 21.88
CA ASN A 351 26.57 5.75 22.46
C ASN A 351 25.80 6.49 21.36
N LEU A 352 24.99 5.76 20.60
CA LEU A 352 24.13 6.33 19.55
C LEU A 352 22.81 6.77 20.17
N HIS A 353 22.55 8.08 20.13
CA HIS A 353 21.30 8.67 20.60
C HIS A 353 20.26 8.78 19.47
N GLY A 354 19.06 9.26 19.80
CA GLY A 354 17.98 9.50 18.83
C GLY A 354 17.07 10.66 19.23
N TYR A 355 17.64 11.68 19.86
CA TYR A 355 16.94 12.81 20.46
C TYR A 355 16.90 14.06 19.58
N GLY A 356 17.61 14.07 18.45
CA GLY A 356 17.69 15.21 17.53
C GLY A 356 18.49 16.42 18.01
N ASN A 357 19.23 16.30 19.12
CA ASN A 357 19.98 17.42 19.73
C ASN A 357 21.42 17.08 20.13
N VAL A 358 21.92 15.90 19.75
CA VAL A 358 23.30 15.46 19.97
C VAL A 358 23.93 15.11 18.63
N ASP A 359 25.21 15.45 18.44
CA ASP A 359 25.97 15.00 17.28
C ASP A 359 26.24 13.49 17.40
N ASN A 360 25.57 12.72 16.56
CA ASN A 360 25.68 11.26 16.51
C ASN A 360 26.62 10.77 15.39
N THR A 361 27.34 11.66 14.69
CA THR A 361 28.11 11.30 13.49
C THR A 361 29.11 10.18 13.74
N GLN A 362 29.94 10.31 14.78
CA GLN A 362 30.95 9.30 15.12
C GLN A 362 30.31 7.99 15.64
N ALA A 363 29.24 8.11 16.46
CA ALA A 363 28.57 6.95 17.04
C ALA A 363 27.84 6.13 15.99
N LEU A 364 27.15 6.78 15.05
CA LEU A 364 26.44 6.14 13.95
C LEU A 364 27.41 5.43 13.00
N GLU A 365 28.48 6.12 12.59
CA GLU A 365 29.53 5.55 11.72
C GLU A 365 30.18 4.33 12.39
N GLY A 366 30.52 4.44 13.68
CA GLY A 366 31.08 3.34 14.46
C GLY A 366 30.14 2.13 14.56
N ALA A 367 28.86 2.38 14.88
CA ALA A 367 27.83 1.35 14.98
C ALA A 367 27.59 0.63 13.64
N LEU A 368 27.53 1.38 12.53
CA LEU A 368 27.38 0.84 11.17
C LEU A 368 28.60 0.01 10.77
N ASN A 369 29.82 0.49 11.03
CA ASN A 369 31.05 -0.25 10.77
C ASN A 369 31.14 -1.55 11.57
N THR A 370 30.64 -1.56 12.82
CA THR A 370 30.53 -2.80 13.61
C THR A 370 29.56 -3.79 12.95
N ALA A 371 28.40 -3.35 12.49
CA ALA A 371 27.44 -4.21 11.80
C ALA A 371 28.01 -4.77 10.49
N ALA A 372 28.65 -3.92 9.69
CA ALA A 372 29.31 -4.31 8.45
C ALA A 372 30.43 -5.33 8.68
N THR A 373 31.32 -5.08 9.65
CA THR A 373 32.44 -5.98 9.99
C THR A 373 31.95 -7.34 10.47
N LYS A 374 30.82 -7.38 11.20
CA LYS A 374 30.19 -8.61 11.68
C LYS A 374 29.31 -9.28 10.61
N GLY A 375 29.12 -8.67 9.44
CA GLY A 375 28.23 -9.17 8.39
C GLY A 375 26.76 -9.24 8.81
N LYS A 376 26.32 -8.35 9.71
CA LYS A 376 24.97 -8.33 10.28
C LYS A 376 24.11 -7.21 9.70
N VAL A 377 22.80 -7.39 9.74
CA VAL A 377 21.83 -6.36 9.37
C VAL A 377 21.85 -5.25 10.42
N ALA A 378 22.03 -4.01 10.00
CA ALA A 378 21.95 -2.85 10.88
C ALA A 378 20.48 -2.44 11.08
N TYR A 379 19.99 -2.51 12.31
CA TYR A 379 18.68 -2.00 12.70
C TYR A 379 18.86 -0.69 13.45
N LEU A 380 18.38 0.42 12.88
CA LEU A 380 18.32 1.71 13.53
C LEU A 380 16.94 1.88 14.19
N PRO A 381 16.82 1.76 15.53
CA PRO A 381 15.55 2.04 16.19
C PRO A 381 15.17 3.50 16.01
N PHE A 382 13.87 3.78 15.97
CA PHE A 382 13.36 5.12 15.76
C PHE A 382 13.96 6.18 16.68
N GLY A 383 14.17 7.36 16.11
CA GLY A 383 14.68 8.56 16.75
C GLY A 383 15.15 9.55 15.69
N VAL A 384 15.57 10.73 16.14
CA VAL A 384 16.09 11.83 15.31
C VAL A 384 17.58 12.02 15.53
#